data_AF-A0A377AQI0-F1
#
_entry.id   AF-A0A377AQI0-F1
#
_cell.length_a   1.000
_cell.length_b   1.000
_cell.length_c   1.000
_cell.angle_alpha   90.00
_cell.angle_beta   90.00
_cell.angle_gamma   90.00
#
_symmetry.space_group_name_H-M   'P 1'
#
loop_
_entity.id
_entity.type
_entity.pdbx_description
1 polymer ?
#
loop_
_entity_poly.entity_id
_entity_poly.type
_entity_poly.pdbx_seq_one_letter_code
_entity_poly.pdbx_strand_id
1 'polypeptide(L)'
;MRPPTPLDREARNRGTSVYFPSQVIPMLPEVLSNGLCSLNPQVDRLCMVCEMTVFVERPPDGLQILRSGDELSRASDLHQSLAYSAGDQDLREQYAPLVKHLEELHNLYKVLDKAREERGGISFESEEAKFIFNAERRIERIEQTQRNDAHKLIEECMILANISAARFVEKAKEPALFRIHDKPSTEAITSFRSVLAELGLELPGGNKPEPRDYAELLESVADRPDAEMLQTMLLRSMKQAIYDPENRGHFGLALQSYAHFTSPIRRYPDLTLHRAIKYLLAKEQGHQGNTTEPAATIIRWKRCCNWVSTVRWRNVVPTKQRAMWLTG
;
A
#
# COMPACT_ATOMS: atom_id res chain seq x y z
N MET A 1 -0.68 -6.59 21.08
CA MET A 1 -2.07 -7.07 20.92
C MET A 1 -2.11 -8.56 20.62
N ARG A 2 -2.56 -9.39 21.57
CA ARG A 2 -2.49 -10.87 21.52
C ARG A 2 -3.86 -11.49 21.22
N PRO A 3 -3.95 -12.58 20.43
CA PRO A 3 -5.14 -13.42 20.38
C PRO A 3 -5.33 -14.23 21.68
N PRO A 4 -6.56 -14.58 22.11
CA PRO A 4 -7.86 -14.02 21.72
C PRO A 4 -8.35 -12.96 22.74
N THR A 5 -7.68 -11.81 22.83
CA THR A 5 -8.07 -10.73 23.76
C THR A 5 -9.31 -9.96 23.29
N PRO A 6 -10.04 -9.25 24.17
CA PRO A 6 -11.17 -8.38 23.78
C PRO A 6 -10.77 -7.36 22.71
N LEU A 7 -9.57 -6.78 22.86
CA LEU A 7 -9.00 -5.86 21.89
C LEU A 7 -8.85 -6.53 20.51
N ASP A 8 -8.34 -7.76 20.46
CA ASP A 8 -8.16 -8.52 19.21
C ASP A 8 -9.48 -8.78 18.50
N ARG A 9 -10.50 -9.20 19.26
CA ARG A 9 -11.85 -9.41 18.72
C ARG A 9 -12.43 -8.12 18.15
N GLU A 10 -12.25 -6.98 18.81
CA GLU A 10 -12.79 -5.71 18.33
C GLU A 10 -12.02 -5.16 17.12
N ALA A 11 -10.69 -5.27 17.07
CA ALA A 11 -9.97 -4.91 15.85
C ALA A 11 -10.32 -5.85 14.68
N ARG A 12 -10.54 -7.13 14.96
CA ARG A 12 -11.09 -8.08 14.00
C ARG A 12 -12.55 -7.79 13.66
N ASN A 13 -13.30 -7.04 14.46
CA ASN A 13 -14.67 -6.62 14.17
C ASN A 13 -14.73 -5.29 13.41
N ARG A 14 -13.69 -4.45 13.52
CA ARG A 14 -13.56 -3.20 12.77
C ARG A 14 -12.81 -3.36 11.46
N GLY A 15 -11.79 -4.22 11.43
CA GLY A 15 -11.02 -4.65 10.25
C GLY A 15 -10.06 -3.60 9.70
N THR A 16 -10.49 -2.33 9.69
CA THR A 16 -9.71 -1.18 9.28
C THR A 16 -10.20 0.06 10.04
N SER A 17 -9.34 1.06 10.20
CA SER A 17 -9.79 2.41 10.58
C SER A 17 -10.58 3.03 9.43
N VAL A 18 -11.59 3.84 9.76
CA VAL A 18 -12.45 4.54 8.79
C VAL A 18 -12.20 6.03 8.91
N TYR A 19 -11.84 6.68 7.80
CA TYR A 19 -11.51 8.11 7.75
C TYR A 19 -12.66 8.85 7.08
N PHE A 20 -13.52 9.49 7.87
CA PHE A 20 -14.48 10.47 7.37
C PHE A 20 -13.82 11.84 7.25
N PRO A 21 -14.34 12.75 6.41
CA PRO A 21 -13.73 14.06 6.18
C PRO A 21 -13.43 14.89 7.45
N SER A 22 -14.13 14.66 8.57
CA SER A 22 -13.92 15.36 9.84
C SER A 22 -13.77 14.45 11.06
N GLN A 23 -13.69 13.13 10.86
CA GLN A 23 -13.68 12.18 11.98
C GLN A 23 -13.04 10.85 11.59
N VAL A 24 -12.20 10.30 12.47
CA VAL A 24 -11.66 8.95 12.32
C VAL A 24 -12.40 8.02 13.26
N ILE A 25 -12.86 6.87 12.75
CA ILE A 25 -13.28 5.74 13.57
C ILE A 25 -12.12 4.74 13.57
N PRO A 26 -11.27 4.75 14.61
CA PRO A 26 -10.02 3.98 14.57
C PRO A 26 -10.29 2.48 14.78
N MET A 27 -9.48 1.63 14.17
CA MET A 27 -9.54 0.17 14.39
C MET A 27 -9.15 -0.19 15.84
N LEU A 28 -8.24 0.59 16.43
CA LEU A 28 -7.76 0.44 17.81
C LEU A 28 -8.19 1.65 18.64
N PRO A 29 -8.36 1.51 19.97
CA PRO A 29 -8.58 2.65 20.87
C PRO A 29 -7.46 3.69 20.75
N GLU A 30 -7.81 4.97 20.87
CA GLU A 30 -6.89 6.10 20.66
C GLU A 30 -5.67 6.07 21.59
N VAL A 31 -5.85 5.62 22.83
CA VAL A 31 -4.73 5.44 23.80
C VAL A 31 -3.64 4.51 23.27
N LEU A 32 -4.00 3.55 22.41
CA LEU A 32 -3.06 2.68 21.73
C LEU A 32 -2.61 3.27 20.40
N SER A 33 -3.55 3.67 19.54
CA SER A 33 -3.22 4.12 18.18
C SER A 33 -2.40 5.40 18.14
N ASN A 34 -2.69 6.36 19.02
CA ASN A 34 -2.05 7.67 19.08
C ASN A 34 -0.99 7.74 20.19
N GLY A 35 -0.99 6.75 21.10
CA GLY A 35 -0.06 6.65 22.22
C GLY A 35 1.01 5.58 22.01
N LEU A 36 0.76 4.39 22.58
CA LEU A 36 1.77 3.32 22.70
C LEU A 36 2.21 2.70 21.37
N CYS A 37 1.34 2.64 20.38
CA CYS A 37 1.65 2.09 19.06
C CYS A 37 2.09 3.16 18.06
N SER A 38 1.88 4.45 18.37
CA SER A 38 2.37 5.55 17.54
C SER A 38 3.87 5.73 17.76
N LEU A 39 4.62 5.91 16.68
CA LEU A 39 6.04 6.25 16.69
C LEU A 39 6.23 7.74 17.00
N ASN A 40 5.81 8.14 18.21
CA ASN A 40 5.91 9.51 18.67
C ASN A 40 7.39 9.91 18.81
N PRO A 41 7.74 11.18 18.57
CA PRO A 41 9.12 11.63 18.63
C PRO A 41 9.67 11.57 20.06
N GLN A 42 10.98 11.30 20.17
CA GLN A 42 11.78 11.40 21.40
C GLN A 42 11.30 10.53 22.56
N VAL A 43 10.70 9.38 22.26
CA VAL A 43 10.23 8.42 23.26
C VAL A 43 10.45 6.99 22.77
N ASP A 44 10.84 6.10 23.67
CA ASP A 44 11.10 4.69 23.32
C ASP A 44 9.83 4.01 22.82
N ARG A 45 9.97 3.24 21.73
CA ARG A 45 8.87 2.55 21.08
C ARG A 45 9.31 1.21 20.52
N LEU A 46 8.51 0.18 20.85
CA LEU A 46 8.64 -1.13 20.22
C LEU A 46 8.13 -1.06 18.79
N CYS A 47 8.97 -1.40 17.83
CA CYS A 47 8.55 -1.58 16.45
C CYS A 47 8.85 -3.01 15.94
N MET A 48 8.49 -3.28 14.69
CA MET A 48 9.00 -4.43 13.96
C MET A 48 9.62 -3.88 12.68
N VAL A 49 10.84 -4.32 12.38
CA VAL A 49 11.65 -3.74 11.31
C VAL A 49 11.74 -4.71 10.15
N CYS A 50 11.72 -4.13 8.95
CA CYS A 50 12.08 -4.81 7.72
C CYS A 50 13.35 -4.11 7.24
N GLU A 51 14.50 -4.75 7.45
CA GLU A 51 15.78 -4.25 6.97
C GLU A 51 16.06 -4.86 5.60
N MET A 52 16.43 -4.00 4.65
CA MET A 52 16.52 -4.38 3.24
C MET A 52 17.79 -3.80 2.66
N THR A 53 18.54 -4.64 1.95
CA THR A 53 19.60 -4.17 1.07
C THR A 53 19.05 -4.03 -0.34
N VAL A 54 19.10 -2.82 -0.92
CA VAL A 54 18.65 -2.56 -2.29
C VAL A 54 19.86 -2.57 -3.23
N PHE A 55 19.92 -3.56 -4.12
CA PHE A 55 20.93 -3.61 -5.17
C PHE A 55 20.42 -2.95 -6.44
N VAL A 56 21.26 -2.14 -7.08
CA VAL A 56 21.01 -1.56 -8.40
C VAL A 56 21.87 -2.31 -9.42
N GLU A 57 21.35 -3.41 -9.97
CA GLU A 57 22.01 -4.10 -11.08
C GLU A 57 21.53 -3.49 -12.40
N ARG A 58 22.46 -3.01 -13.22
CA ARG A 58 22.19 -2.51 -14.57
C ARG A 58 22.64 -3.59 -15.57
N PRO A 59 21.77 -4.52 -16.00
CA PRO A 59 22.13 -5.51 -16.98
C PRO A 59 22.36 -4.83 -18.36
N PRO A 60 23.09 -5.47 -19.28
CA PRO A 60 23.55 -4.87 -20.54
C PRO A 60 22.42 -4.36 -21.45
N ASP A 61 21.21 -4.88 -21.25
CA ASP A 61 19.95 -4.66 -21.95
C ASP A 61 19.01 -3.67 -21.23
N GLY A 62 19.48 -3.01 -20.15
CA GLY A 62 18.86 -1.81 -19.59
C GLY A 62 17.83 -2.01 -18.47
N LEU A 63 17.54 -3.25 -18.05
CA LEU A 63 16.52 -3.57 -17.03
C LEU A 63 17.07 -3.49 -15.60
N GLN A 64 16.82 -2.43 -14.82
CA GLN A 64 17.30 -2.41 -13.43
C GLN A 64 16.59 -3.43 -12.55
N ILE A 65 17.30 -4.50 -12.17
CA ILE A 65 16.77 -5.50 -11.25
C ILE A 65 17.08 -5.06 -9.83
N LEU A 66 16.04 -4.63 -9.10
CA LEU A 66 16.11 -4.48 -7.66
C LEU A 66 15.99 -5.86 -7.01
N ARG A 67 17.12 -6.42 -6.58
CA ARG A 67 17.10 -7.53 -5.61
C ARG A 67 17.15 -6.94 -4.21
N SER A 68 16.23 -7.37 -3.36
CA SER A 68 16.30 -7.13 -1.93
C SER A 68 16.92 -8.35 -1.27
N GLY A 69 18.09 -8.17 -0.62
CA GLY A 69 18.54 -9.08 0.41
C GLY A 69 17.70 -8.78 1.65
N ASP A 70 16.78 -9.68 1.99
CA ASP A 70 15.79 -9.45 3.04
C ASP A 70 16.28 -10.04 4.37
N GLU A 71 16.55 -9.19 5.36
CA GLU A 71 16.65 -9.60 6.77
C GLU A 71 15.52 -8.92 7.55
N LEU A 72 14.50 -9.68 7.93
CA LEU A 72 13.49 -9.20 8.87
C LEU A 72 14.04 -9.28 10.30
N SER A 73 14.50 -8.16 10.82
CA SER A 73 15.01 -8.04 12.18
C SER A 73 13.91 -7.64 13.18
N ARG A 74 14.01 -8.17 14.40
CA ARG A 74 13.10 -7.85 15.51
C ARG A 74 13.42 -6.47 16.09
N ALA A 75 12.35 -5.78 16.51
CA ALA A 75 12.30 -4.62 17.41
C ALA A 75 13.62 -3.85 17.62
N SER A 76 13.78 -2.78 16.84
CA SER A 76 14.73 -1.71 17.14
C SER A 76 13.98 -0.47 17.60
N ASP A 77 14.68 0.44 18.27
CA ASP A 77 14.15 1.75 18.61
C ASP A 77 14.22 2.64 17.36
N LEU A 78 13.07 3.08 16.86
CA LEU A 78 13.02 3.97 15.70
C LEU A 78 12.57 5.36 16.12
N HIS A 79 13.37 6.35 15.75
CA HIS A 79 13.02 7.75 15.87
C HIS A 79 12.69 8.31 14.48
N GLN A 80 11.51 8.94 14.41
CA GLN A 80 11.19 10.10 13.57
C GLN A 80 10.56 9.86 12.18
N SER A 81 9.51 10.66 11.91
CA SER A 81 9.09 11.06 10.57
C SER A 81 9.03 12.60 10.55
N LEU A 82 9.54 13.21 9.48
CA LEU A 82 9.48 14.65 9.26
C LEU A 82 8.99 14.91 7.84
N ALA A 83 8.16 15.96 7.70
CA ALA A 83 7.86 16.56 6.42
C ALA A 83 9.08 17.38 5.98
N TYR A 84 9.86 16.84 5.06
CA TYR A 84 10.97 17.55 4.43
C TYR A 84 10.50 18.17 3.11
N SER A 85 10.79 19.45 2.94
CA SER A 85 10.71 20.16 1.66
C SER A 85 12.12 20.56 1.28
N ALA A 86 12.60 20.10 0.12
CA ALA A 86 14.01 20.16 -0.26
C ALA A 86 14.61 21.58 -0.46
N GLY A 87 13.80 22.63 -0.36
CA GLY A 87 14.20 24.01 -0.70
C GLY A 87 14.02 25.06 0.40
N ASP A 88 13.56 24.69 1.60
CA ASP A 88 13.36 25.65 2.68
C ASP A 88 14.61 25.73 3.56
N GLN A 89 15.32 26.87 3.52
CA GLN A 89 16.56 27.07 4.24
C GLN A 89 16.36 26.98 5.76
N ASP A 90 15.24 27.51 6.27
CA ASP A 90 14.93 27.51 7.70
C ASP A 90 14.71 26.09 8.21
N LEU A 91 14.01 25.25 7.43
CA LEU A 91 13.80 23.83 7.77
C LEU A 91 15.10 23.02 7.66
N ARG A 92 15.96 23.31 6.68
CA ARG A 92 17.26 22.64 6.54
C ARG A 92 18.19 22.95 7.70
N GLU A 93 18.17 24.19 8.21
CA GLU A 93 18.91 24.58 9.41
C GLU A 93 18.33 23.90 10.66
N GLN A 94 17.00 23.93 10.83
CA GLN A 94 16.32 23.29 11.96
C GLN A 94 16.58 21.78 12.05
N TYR A 95 16.62 21.10 10.90
CA TYR A 95 16.78 19.65 10.81
C TYR A 95 18.16 19.23 10.27
N ALA A 96 19.18 20.09 10.41
CA ALA A 96 20.51 19.90 9.85
C ALA A 96 21.11 18.48 10.04
N PRO A 97 20.97 17.80 11.20
CA PRO A 97 21.48 16.44 11.37
C PRO A 97 20.83 15.39 10.47
N LEU A 98 19.59 15.62 10.01
CA LEU A 98 18.78 14.66 9.26
C LEU A 98 18.79 14.92 7.75
N VAL A 99 19.22 16.11 7.31
CA VAL A 99 19.16 16.54 5.91
C VAL A 99 19.82 15.51 4.99
N LYS A 100 21.03 15.03 5.33
CA LYS A 100 21.73 14.02 4.51
C LYS A 100 20.96 12.71 4.39
N HIS A 101 20.31 12.26 5.47
CA HIS A 101 19.52 11.03 5.46
C HIS A 101 18.26 11.18 4.61
N LEU A 102 17.62 12.34 4.66
CA LEU A 102 16.43 12.65 3.86
C LEU A 102 16.77 12.76 2.37
N GLU A 103 17.92 13.35 2.03
CA GLU A 103 18.45 13.39 0.66
C GLU A 103 18.78 11.99 0.14
N GLU A 104 19.35 11.13 0.98
CA GLU A 104 19.66 9.75 0.59
C GLU A 104 18.38 8.92 0.34
N LEU A 105 17.35 9.10 1.17
CA LEU A 105 16.04 8.50 0.91
C LEU A 105 15.41 9.03 -0.40
N HIS A 106 15.65 10.30 -0.75
CA HIS A 106 15.20 10.87 -2.03
C HIS A 106 15.96 10.28 -3.22
N ASN A 107 17.27 10.06 -3.09
CA ASN A 107 18.07 9.36 -4.09
C ASN A 107 17.57 7.93 -4.29
N LEU A 108 17.31 7.20 -3.20
CA LEU A 108 16.72 5.87 -3.25
C LEU A 108 15.36 5.90 -3.97
N TYR A 109 14.46 6.81 -3.59
CA TYR A 109 13.15 6.96 -4.21
C TYR A 109 13.23 7.06 -5.75
N LYS A 110 14.12 7.93 -6.27
CA LYS A 110 14.26 8.10 -7.73
C LYS A 110 14.61 6.80 -8.45
N VAL A 111 15.43 5.96 -7.82
CA VAL A 111 15.79 4.64 -8.36
C VAL A 111 14.61 3.69 -8.30
N LEU A 112 13.85 3.69 -7.19
CA LEU A 112 12.67 2.84 -7.02
C LEU A 112 11.54 3.18 -7.99
N ASP A 113 11.30 4.48 -8.20
CA ASP A 113 10.28 4.99 -9.12
C ASP A 113 10.56 4.55 -10.55
N LYS A 114 11.82 4.71 -10.98
CA LYS A 114 12.28 4.22 -12.29
C LYS A 114 12.16 2.70 -12.42
N ALA A 115 12.52 1.94 -11.39
CA ALA A 115 12.37 0.49 -11.42
C ALA A 115 10.89 0.04 -11.42
N ARG A 116 9.98 0.85 -10.88
CA ARG A 116 8.52 0.63 -10.97
C ARG A 116 8.01 0.87 -12.39
N GLU A 117 8.46 1.94 -13.03
CA GLU A 117 8.18 2.24 -14.44
C GLU A 117 8.67 1.11 -15.35
N GLU A 118 9.94 0.70 -15.23
CA GLU A 118 10.55 -0.38 -16.03
C GLU A 118 9.83 -1.73 -15.84
N ARG A 119 9.26 -1.98 -14.65
CA ARG A 119 8.46 -3.17 -14.35
C ARG A 119 7.06 -3.14 -14.97
N GLY A 120 6.60 -2.00 -15.49
CA GLY A 120 5.25 -1.79 -16.00
C GLY A 120 4.21 -1.53 -14.90
N GLY A 121 4.64 -0.93 -13.78
CA GLY A 121 3.73 -0.52 -12.72
C GLY A 121 2.79 0.57 -13.23
N ILE A 122 1.49 0.33 -13.16
CA ILE A 122 0.50 1.29 -13.69
C ILE A 122 0.33 2.42 -12.66
N SER A 123 0.73 3.62 -13.05
CA SER A 123 0.58 4.82 -12.23
C SER A 123 -0.60 5.64 -12.73
N PHE A 124 -1.49 6.00 -11.82
CA PHE A 124 -2.57 6.91 -12.10
C PHE A 124 -2.35 8.16 -11.26
N GLU A 125 -2.28 9.31 -11.91
CA GLU A 125 -2.41 10.58 -11.23
C GLU A 125 -3.89 10.80 -10.93
N SER A 126 -4.27 10.58 -9.68
CA SER A 126 -5.60 10.93 -9.20
C SER A 126 -5.48 12.24 -8.42
N GLU A 127 -6.22 13.24 -8.85
CA GLU A 127 -6.42 14.46 -8.07
C GLU A 127 -7.40 14.15 -6.92
N GLU A 128 -6.90 14.06 -5.70
CA GLU A 128 -7.75 13.84 -4.53
C GLU A 128 -8.20 15.17 -3.91
N ALA A 129 -9.50 15.33 -3.68
CA ALA A 129 -10.06 16.50 -3.02
C ALA A 129 -9.73 16.53 -1.52
N LYS A 130 -9.22 17.67 -1.05
CA LYS A 130 -8.99 18.01 0.35
C LYS A 130 -10.06 18.98 0.83
N PHE A 131 -10.92 18.50 1.74
CA PHE A 131 -11.97 19.32 2.33
C PHE A 131 -11.41 20.14 3.50
N ILE A 132 -11.56 21.47 3.43
CA ILE A 132 -11.26 22.37 4.54
C ILE A 132 -12.56 22.66 5.28
N PHE A 133 -12.58 22.47 6.59
CA PHE A 133 -13.77 22.60 7.42
C PHE A 133 -13.73 23.88 8.26
N ASN A 134 -14.88 24.53 8.40
CA ASN A 134 -15.07 25.62 9.35
C ASN A 134 -15.36 25.10 10.78
N ALA A 135 -15.57 26.01 11.73
CA ALA A 135 -15.84 25.67 13.13
C ALA A 135 -17.10 24.79 13.32
N GLU A 136 -18.10 24.92 12.46
CA GLU A 136 -19.33 24.12 12.48
C GLU A 136 -19.19 22.76 11.77
N ARG A 137 -17.97 22.35 11.38
CA ARG A 137 -17.67 21.12 10.61
C ARG A 137 -18.37 21.06 9.25
N ARG A 138 -18.63 22.21 8.63
CA ARG A 138 -19.10 22.33 7.24
C ARG A 138 -17.92 22.61 6.31
N ILE A 139 -18.03 22.22 5.04
CA ILE A 139 -17.00 22.51 4.05
C ILE A 139 -16.94 24.02 3.85
N GLU A 140 -15.80 24.62 4.18
CA GLU A 140 -15.48 26.01 3.89
C GLU A 140 -14.98 26.17 2.46
N ARG A 141 -14.07 25.26 2.04
CA ARG A 141 -13.56 25.19 0.67
C ARG A 141 -13.01 23.79 0.36
N ILE A 142 -12.86 23.52 -0.94
CA ILE A 142 -12.26 22.29 -1.46
C ILE A 142 -10.94 22.67 -2.13
N GLU A 143 -9.85 22.07 -1.67
CA GLU A 143 -8.53 22.21 -2.26
C GLU A 143 -8.16 20.89 -2.97
N GLN A 144 -7.23 20.94 -3.93
CA GLN A 144 -6.61 19.71 -4.44
C GLN A 144 -5.46 19.29 -3.51
N THR A 145 -5.38 17.99 -3.23
CA THR A 145 -4.26 17.43 -2.46
C THR A 145 -3.02 17.41 -3.36
N GLN A 146 -1.96 18.09 -2.93
CA GLN A 146 -0.69 18.04 -3.63
C GLN A 146 0.11 16.80 -3.21
N ARG A 147 0.29 15.88 -4.15
CA ARG A 147 1.16 14.71 -3.98
C ARG A 147 2.58 15.04 -4.47
N ASN A 148 3.48 15.27 -3.52
CA ASN A 148 4.90 15.57 -3.80
C ASN A 148 5.80 14.32 -3.64
N ASP A 149 7.09 14.48 -3.96
CA ASP A 149 8.12 13.44 -3.86
C ASP A 149 8.24 12.82 -2.46
N ALA A 150 7.99 13.57 -1.39
CA ALA A 150 8.04 13.02 -0.03
C ALA A 150 6.94 11.96 0.18
N HIS A 151 5.75 12.17 -0.38
CA HIS A 151 4.69 11.16 -0.34
C HIS A 151 5.06 9.92 -1.16
N LYS A 152 5.61 10.12 -2.37
CA LYS A 152 6.02 9.04 -3.27
C LYS A 152 7.19 8.22 -2.70
N LEU A 153 8.15 8.88 -2.07
CA LEU A 153 9.27 8.26 -1.35
C LEU A 153 8.79 7.31 -0.26
N ILE A 154 7.89 7.78 0.60
CA ILE A 154 7.33 6.93 1.66
C ILE A 154 6.54 5.77 1.04
N GLU A 155 5.76 6.01 0.00
CA GLU A 155 5.03 4.96 -0.71
C GLU A 155 5.95 3.85 -1.23
N GLU A 156 7.03 4.19 -1.94
CA GLU A 156 7.96 3.21 -2.50
C GLU A 156 8.71 2.45 -1.39
N CYS A 157 9.16 3.12 -0.32
CA CYS A 157 9.74 2.43 0.84
C CYS A 157 8.75 1.44 1.47
N MET A 158 7.47 1.82 1.59
CA MET A 158 6.45 0.93 2.13
C MET A 158 6.13 -0.23 1.19
N ILE A 159 6.16 -0.02 -0.13
CA ILE A 159 5.98 -1.07 -1.14
C ILE A 159 7.09 -2.11 -1.01
N LEU A 160 8.35 -1.70 -0.86
CA LEU A 160 9.46 -2.64 -0.64
C LEU A 160 9.24 -3.51 0.60
N ALA A 161 8.94 -2.90 1.75
CA ALA A 161 8.68 -3.65 2.99
C ALA A 161 7.50 -4.63 2.84
N ASN A 162 6.46 -4.22 2.11
CA ASN A 162 5.31 -5.06 1.79
C ASN A 162 5.67 -6.26 0.87
N ILE A 163 6.58 -6.06 -0.09
CA ILE A 163 7.10 -7.13 -0.96
C ILE A 163 7.92 -8.13 -0.13
N SER A 164 8.87 -7.64 0.68
CA SER A 164 9.73 -8.49 1.51
C SER A 164 8.90 -9.31 2.51
N ALA A 165 7.91 -8.69 3.17
CA ALA A 165 7.00 -9.40 4.06
C ALA A 165 6.18 -10.48 3.34
N ALA A 166 5.69 -10.22 2.12
CA ALA A 166 4.97 -11.19 1.30
C ALA A 166 5.86 -12.37 0.89
N ARG A 167 7.07 -12.10 0.40
CA ARG A 167 8.05 -13.12 0.01
C ARG A 167 8.47 -13.98 1.21
N PHE A 168 8.64 -13.38 2.38
CA PHE A 168 9.02 -14.08 3.60
C PHE A 168 7.98 -15.14 4.00
N VAL A 169 6.70 -14.77 4.08
CA VAL A 169 5.64 -15.72 4.43
C VAL A 169 5.34 -16.72 3.32
N GLU A 170 5.47 -16.31 2.05
CA GLU A 170 5.30 -17.19 0.88
C GLU A 170 6.39 -18.27 0.83
N LYS A 171 7.66 -17.89 1.02
CA LYS A 171 8.79 -18.82 1.07
C LYS A 171 8.63 -19.85 2.19
N ALA A 172 8.13 -19.42 3.34
CA ALA A 172 7.84 -20.30 4.47
C ALA A 172 6.56 -21.14 4.30
N LYS A 173 5.77 -20.89 3.25
CA LYS A 173 4.41 -21.45 3.04
C LYS A 173 3.50 -21.23 4.26
N GLU A 174 3.71 -20.12 4.97
CA GLU A 174 2.93 -19.77 6.14
C GLU A 174 1.59 -19.15 5.69
N PRO A 175 0.45 -19.58 6.25
CA PRO A 175 -0.82 -18.98 5.87
C PRO A 175 -0.88 -17.50 6.29
N ALA A 176 -0.96 -16.63 5.28
CA ALA A 176 -1.01 -15.18 5.43
C ALA A 176 -2.03 -14.58 4.46
N LEU A 177 -2.36 -13.30 4.63
CA LEU A 177 -3.21 -12.57 3.69
C LEU A 177 -2.33 -11.81 2.70
N PHE A 178 -2.37 -12.23 1.43
CA PHE A 178 -1.80 -11.46 0.34
C PHE A 178 -2.75 -10.34 -0.05
N ARG A 179 -2.17 -9.23 -0.51
CA ARG A 179 -2.89 -8.13 -1.13
C ARG A 179 -2.80 -8.33 -2.63
N ILE A 180 -3.81 -8.96 -3.19
CA ILE A 180 -3.82 -9.34 -4.60
C ILE A 180 -4.68 -8.39 -5.43
N HIS A 181 -4.37 -8.30 -6.72
CA HIS A 181 -5.11 -7.54 -7.71
C HIS A 181 -5.13 -8.36 -9.00
N ASP A 182 -6.25 -9.02 -9.25
CA ASP A 182 -6.42 -9.92 -10.39
C ASP A 182 -6.36 -9.16 -11.72
N LYS A 183 -6.07 -9.90 -12.80
CA LYS A 183 -6.08 -9.36 -14.16
C LYS A 183 -7.49 -8.88 -14.54
N PRO A 184 -7.61 -7.86 -15.42
CA PRO A 184 -8.89 -7.49 -16.02
C PRO A 184 -9.59 -8.70 -16.64
N SER A 185 -10.93 -8.73 -16.62
CA SER A 185 -11.66 -9.84 -17.24
C SER A 185 -11.66 -9.73 -18.76
N THR A 186 -11.87 -10.84 -19.45
CA THR A 186 -11.93 -10.89 -20.92
C THR A 186 -12.94 -9.91 -21.48
N GLU A 187 -14.10 -9.76 -20.83
CA GLU A 187 -15.14 -8.82 -21.22
C GLU A 187 -14.66 -7.37 -21.08
N ALA A 188 -14.01 -7.04 -19.95
CA ALA A 188 -13.48 -5.70 -19.71
C ALA A 188 -12.40 -5.31 -20.74
N ILE A 189 -11.49 -6.25 -21.06
CA ILE A 189 -10.46 -6.07 -22.10
C ILE A 189 -11.11 -5.87 -23.47
N THR A 190 -12.12 -6.68 -23.79
CA THR A 190 -12.81 -6.64 -25.09
C THR A 190 -13.54 -5.31 -25.27
N SER A 191 -14.32 -4.88 -24.28
CA SER A 191 -15.00 -3.59 -24.31
C SER A 191 -14.02 -2.42 -24.39
N PHE A 192 -12.89 -2.47 -23.68
CA PHE A 192 -11.88 -1.43 -23.76
C PHE A 192 -11.21 -1.39 -25.15
N ARG A 193 -10.92 -2.55 -25.74
CA ARG A 193 -10.41 -2.64 -27.12
C ARG A 193 -11.36 -2.12 -28.17
N SER A 194 -12.67 -2.32 -28.02
CA SER A 194 -13.66 -1.76 -28.94
C SER A 194 -13.58 -0.24 -28.99
N VAL A 195 -13.45 0.42 -27.83
CA VAL A 195 -13.31 1.88 -27.76
C VAL A 195 -11.97 2.36 -28.33
N LEU A 196 -10.88 1.65 -28.04
CA LEU A 196 -9.58 1.96 -28.64
C LEU A 196 -9.63 1.86 -30.17
N ALA A 197 -10.26 0.82 -30.71
CA ALA A 197 -10.38 0.62 -32.16
C ALA A 197 -11.17 1.74 -32.86
N GLU A 198 -12.24 2.25 -32.24
CA GLU A 198 -12.99 3.42 -32.75
C GLU A 198 -12.13 4.68 -32.83
N LEU A 199 -11.12 4.79 -31.96
CA LEU A 199 -10.17 5.91 -31.90
C LEU A 199 -8.89 5.65 -32.71
N GLY A 200 -8.79 4.52 -33.41
CA GLY A 200 -7.60 4.10 -34.16
C GLY A 200 -6.42 3.71 -33.27
N LEU A 201 -6.67 3.31 -32.02
CA LEU A 201 -5.70 2.88 -31.03
C LEU A 201 -5.80 1.36 -30.80
N GLU A 202 -4.72 0.75 -30.33
CA GLU A 202 -4.67 -0.67 -29.99
C GLU A 202 -4.05 -0.89 -28.61
N LEU A 203 -4.54 -1.89 -27.87
CA LEU A 203 -3.90 -2.37 -26.65
C LEU A 203 -2.98 -3.55 -27.00
N PRO A 204 -1.64 -3.43 -26.81
CA PRO A 204 -0.68 -4.51 -27.03
C PRO A 204 -0.93 -5.76 -26.16
N GLY A 205 -0.01 -6.75 -26.21
CA GLY A 205 -0.06 -7.91 -25.31
C GLY A 205 -1.03 -9.04 -25.68
N GLY A 206 -1.57 -9.05 -26.90
CA GLY A 206 -2.38 -10.15 -27.41
C GLY A 206 -3.63 -10.45 -26.57
N ASN A 207 -4.04 -11.71 -26.41
CA ASN A 207 -5.29 -12.03 -25.69
C ASN A 207 -5.25 -11.77 -24.17
N LYS A 208 -4.06 -11.67 -23.58
CA LYS A 208 -3.86 -11.50 -22.14
C LYS A 208 -2.79 -10.44 -21.89
N PRO A 209 -3.12 -9.15 -22.08
CA PRO A 209 -2.19 -8.06 -21.84
C PRO A 209 -1.72 -8.05 -20.38
N GLU A 210 -0.43 -7.82 -20.21
CA GLU A 210 0.28 -7.65 -18.94
C GLU A 210 0.35 -6.17 -18.57
N PRO A 211 0.69 -5.82 -17.30
CA PRO A 211 0.70 -4.42 -16.85
C PRO A 211 1.53 -3.47 -17.72
N ARG A 212 2.64 -3.96 -18.29
CA ARG A 212 3.50 -3.20 -19.20
C ARG A 212 2.78 -2.77 -20.48
N ASP A 213 1.89 -3.60 -21.04
CA ASP A 213 1.12 -3.27 -22.24
C ASP A 213 0.15 -2.12 -21.98
N TYR A 214 -0.41 -2.06 -20.76
CA TYR A 214 -1.27 -0.95 -20.34
C TYR A 214 -0.46 0.33 -20.07
N ALA A 215 0.74 0.21 -19.49
CA ALA A 215 1.63 1.33 -19.26
C ALA A 215 2.08 1.98 -20.59
N GLU A 216 2.47 1.16 -21.57
CA GLU A 216 2.83 1.60 -22.93
C GLU A 216 1.67 2.32 -23.62
N LEU A 217 0.45 1.77 -23.52
CA LEU A 217 -0.74 2.44 -24.04
C LEU A 217 -0.94 3.81 -23.37
N LEU A 218 -0.84 3.88 -22.04
CA LEU A 218 -1.03 5.13 -21.29
C LEU A 218 -0.01 6.21 -21.69
N GLU A 219 1.24 5.82 -21.92
CA GLU A 219 2.28 6.73 -22.40
C GLU A 219 1.96 7.22 -23.82
N SER A 220 1.51 6.32 -24.71
CA SER A 220 1.18 6.67 -26.11
C SER A 220 -0.02 7.62 -26.25
N VAL A 221 -0.90 7.68 -25.25
CA VAL A 221 -2.11 8.51 -25.26
C VAL A 221 -2.02 9.75 -24.39
N ALA A 222 -0.88 9.98 -23.72
CA ALA A 222 -0.74 11.03 -22.70
C ALA A 222 -1.03 12.45 -23.23
N ASP A 223 -0.58 12.75 -24.45
CA ASP A 223 -0.74 14.08 -25.06
C ASP A 223 -2.07 14.27 -25.80
N ARG A 224 -2.98 13.29 -25.74
CA ARG A 224 -4.25 13.35 -26.48
C ARG A 224 -5.31 14.16 -25.72
N PRO A 225 -6.22 14.85 -26.43
CA PRO A 225 -7.36 15.52 -25.79
C PRO A 225 -8.29 14.60 -25.00
N ASP A 226 -8.30 13.31 -25.32
CA ASP A 226 -9.13 12.26 -24.70
C ASP A 226 -8.35 11.38 -23.70
N ALA A 227 -7.13 11.77 -23.31
CA ALA A 227 -6.28 11.02 -22.39
C ALA A 227 -6.97 10.68 -21.06
N GLU A 228 -7.62 11.65 -20.43
CA GLU A 228 -8.32 11.46 -19.13
C GLU A 228 -9.48 10.46 -19.25
N MET A 229 -10.20 10.50 -20.37
CA MET A 229 -11.28 9.54 -20.66
C MET A 229 -10.70 8.12 -20.79
N LEU A 230 -9.64 7.95 -21.57
CA LEU A 230 -8.97 6.66 -21.77
C LEU A 230 -8.41 6.11 -20.45
N GLN A 231 -7.76 6.95 -19.64
CA GLN A 231 -7.29 6.60 -18.29
C GLN A 231 -8.43 6.14 -17.40
N THR A 232 -9.55 6.86 -17.39
CA THR A 232 -10.74 6.50 -16.60
C THR A 232 -11.34 5.17 -17.03
N MET A 233 -11.42 4.91 -18.33
CA MET A 233 -11.92 3.64 -18.87
C MET A 233 -11.00 2.47 -18.53
N LEU A 234 -9.69 2.69 -18.65
CA LEU A 234 -8.66 1.72 -18.27
C LEU A 234 -8.77 1.38 -16.78
N LEU A 235 -8.87 2.39 -15.90
CA LEU A 235 -9.11 2.22 -14.46
C LEU A 235 -10.37 1.40 -14.17
N ARG A 236 -11.47 1.67 -14.88
CA ARG A 236 -12.74 0.95 -14.70
C ARG A 236 -12.70 -0.48 -15.22
N SER A 237 -11.79 -0.80 -16.13
CA SER A 237 -11.58 -2.18 -16.62
C SER A 237 -10.86 -3.07 -15.59
N MET A 238 -10.14 -2.46 -14.65
CA MET A 238 -9.37 -3.18 -13.63
C MET A 238 -10.27 -3.84 -12.59
N LYS A 239 -9.80 -4.97 -12.07
CA LYS A 239 -10.41 -5.61 -10.90
C LYS A 239 -10.14 -4.79 -9.65
N GLN A 240 -10.87 -5.05 -8.59
CA GLN A 240 -10.56 -4.46 -7.28
C GLN A 240 -9.59 -5.35 -6.53
N ALA A 241 -8.60 -4.71 -5.91
CA ALA A 241 -7.66 -5.44 -5.09
C ALA A 241 -8.32 -5.91 -3.79
N ILE A 242 -8.09 -7.16 -3.41
CA ILE A 242 -8.69 -7.83 -2.24
C ILE A 242 -7.62 -8.42 -1.32
N TYR A 243 -8.02 -8.94 -0.16
CA TYR A 243 -7.16 -9.78 0.67
C TYR A 243 -7.54 -11.23 0.46
N ASP A 244 -6.55 -12.09 0.18
CA ASP A 244 -6.74 -13.51 -0.11
C ASP A 244 -5.53 -14.32 0.36
N PRO A 245 -5.68 -15.53 0.94
CA PRO A 245 -4.56 -16.41 1.24
C PRO A 245 -3.86 -16.97 0.01
N GLU A 246 -4.53 -17.01 -1.13
CA GLU A 246 -3.91 -17.42 -2.39
C GLU A 246 -3.23 -16.21 -3.05
N ASN A 247 -1.91 -16.30 -3.23
CA ASN A 247 -1.16 -15.28 -3.96
C ASN A 247 -1.40 -15.43 -5.46
N ARG A 248 -2.09 -14.45 -6.06
CA ARG A 248 -2.32 -14.33 -7.51
C ARG A 248 -1.59 -13.14 -8.13
N GLY A 249 -0.68 -12.52 -7.37
CA GLY A 249 0.01 -11.29 -7.76
C GLY A 249 -0.86 -10.04 -7.65
N HIS A 250 -0.24 -8.91 -7.96
CA HIS A 250 -0.84 -7.58 -7.92
C HIS A 250 -0.67 -6.87 -9.25
N PHE A 251 -1.66 -7.01 -10.14
CA PHE A 251 -1.59 -6.52 -11.52
C PHE A 251 -1.28 -5.01 -11.62
N GLY A 252 -1.93 -4.15 -10.83
CA GLY A 252 -1.72 -2.70 -10.92
C GLY A 252 -0.34 -2.22 -10.45
N LEU A 253 0.37 -3.04 -9.65
CA LEU A 253 1.73 -2.72 -9.20
C LEU A 253 2.79 -3.50 -10.00
N ALA A 254 2.36 -4.38 -10.91
CA ALA A 254 3.20 -5.33 -11.61
C ALA A 254 4.08 -6.17 -10.67
N LEU A 255 3.50 -6.69 -9.57
CA LEU A 255 4.22 -7.48 -8.56
C LEU A 255 3.71 -8.91 -8.49
N GLN A 256 4.62 -9.89 -8.40
CA GLN A 256 4.26 -11.30 -8.22
C GLN A 256 3.76 -11.62 -6.81
N SER A 257 4.32 -10.96 -5.79
CA SER A 257 3.97 -11.21 -4.38
C SER A 257 3.89 -9.87 -3.66
N TYR A 258 2.74 -9.60 -3.03
CA TYR A 258 2.48 -8.36 -2.32
C TYR A 258 1.53 -8.60 -1.15
N ALA A 259 1.85 -8.03 0.01
CA ALA A 259 1.02 -8.12 1.22
C ALA A 259 1.15 -6.83 2.02
N HIS A 260 0.07 -6.34 2.63
CA HIS A 260 0.17 -5.15 3.46
C HIS A 260 0.79 -5.49 4.82
N PHE A 261 1.88 -4.81 5.15
CA PHE A 261 2.69 -4.98 6.35
C PHE A 261 2.81 -3.70 7.19
N THR A 262 2.80 -2.54 6.54
CA THR A 262 3.30 -1.28 7.10
C THR A 262 2.27 -0.46 7.89
N SER A 263 1.06 -0.95 8.14
CA SER A 263 0.03 -0.20 8.87
C SER A 263 -0.82 -1.05 9.83
N PRO A 264 -0.21 -1.80 10.77
CA PRO A 264 -0.91 -2.69 11.72
C PRO A 264 -1.86 -1.96 12.69
N ILE A 265 -1.69 -0.64 12.88
CA ILE A 265 -2.55 0.17 13.75
C ILE A 265 -3.94 0.40 13.14
N ARG A 266 -4.04 0.41 11.81
CA ARG A 266 -5.25 0.79 11.07
C ARG A 266 -5.74 -0.27 10.09
N ARG A 267 -5.04 -1.40 9.94
CA ARG A 267 -5.42 -2.52 9.07
C ARG A 267 -5.19 -3.83 9.79
N TYR A 268 -6.24 -4.63 9.92
CA TYR A 268 -6.16 -5.94 10.58
C TYR A 268 -5.27 -6.95 9.81
N PRO A 269 -5.25 -7.00 8.46
CA PRO A 269 -4.34 -7.88 7.72
C PRO A 269 -2.87 -7.67 8.08
N ASP A 270 -2.40 -6.42 8.14
CA ASP A 270 -1.04 -6.08 8.57
C ASP A 270 -0.75 -6.61 9.97
N LEU A 271 -1.68 -6.43 10.90
CA LEU A 271 -1.55 -6.94 12.27
C LEU A 271 -1.47 -8.47 12.31
N THR A 272 -2.17 -9.16 11.41
CA THR A 272 -2.06 -10.61 11.30
C THR A 272 -0.76 -11.06 10.63
N LEU A 273 -0.28 -10.31 9.64
CA LEU A 273 1.01 -10.57 9.01
C LEU A 273 2.17 -10.37 10.01
N HIS A 274 2.06 -9.38 10.88
CA HIS A 274 2.98 -9.17 12.01
C HIS A 274 3.05 -10.37 12.95
N ARG A 275 1.95 -11.11 13.12
CA ARG A 275 1.93 -12.34 13.93
C ARG A 275 2.63 -13.49 13.22
N ALA A 276 2.31 -13.70 11.95
CA ALA A 276 2.93 -14.74 11.13
C ALA A 276 4.46 -14.58 11.08
N ILE A 277 4.93 -13.35 10.85
CA ILE A 277 6.37 -13.05 10.82
C ILE A 277 7.03 -13.35 12.18
N LYS A 278 6.45 -12.88 13.29
CA LYS A 278 7.00 -13.14 14.63
C LYS A 278 7.04 -14.63 14.96
N TYR A 279 6.05 -15.38 14.51
CA TYR A 279 6.02 -16.83 14.65
C TYR A 279 7.15 -17.51 13.87
N LEU A 280 7.31 -17.15 12.59
CA LEU A 280 8.37 -17.70 11.74
C LEU A 280 9.77 -17.39 12.30
N LEU A 281 10.02 -16.16 12.73
CA LEU A 281 11.30 -15.78 13.36
C LEU A 281 11.58 -16.57 14.65
N ALA A 282 10.55 -16.81 15.47
CA ALA A 282 10.71 -17.64 16.67
C ALA A 282 10.98 -19.11 16.31
N LYS A 283 10.32 -19.62 15.27
CA LYS A 283 10.50 -20.99 14.76
C LYS A 283 11.92 -21.22 14.21
N GLU A 284 12.49 -20.23 13.53
CA GLU A 284 13.90 -20.26 13.06
C GLU A 284 14.89 -20.38 14.23
N GLN A 285 14.56 -19.82 15.39
CA GLN A 285 15.35 -19.93 16.63
C GLN A 285 15.08 -21.23 17.42
N GLY A 286 14.39 -22.21 16.83
CA GLY A 286 14.12 -23.51 17.46
C GLY A 286 12.96 -23.51 18.45
N HIS A 287 12.12 -22.47 18.48
CA HIS A 287 10.95 -22.44 19.34
C HIS A 287 9.89 -23.45 18.89
N GLN A 288 9.49 -24.38 19.78
CA GLN A 288 8.54 -25.47 19.46
C GLN A 288 7.08 -25.12 19.78
N GLY A 289 6.79 -23.94 20.34
CA GLY A 289 5.45 -23.50 20.72
C GLY A 289 4.75 -22.61 19.69
N ASN A 290 3.42 -22.69 19.64
CA ASN A 290 2.59 -21.71 18.92
C ASN A 290 2.37 -20.48 19.83
N THR A 291 3.34 -19.58 19.92
CA THR A 291 3.25 -18.36 20.77
C THR A 291 2.32 -17.27 20.23
N THR A 292 1.93 -17.41 18.97
CA THR A 292 0.76 -16.81 18.37
C THR A 292 -0.17 -17.98 18.05
N GLU A 293 -1.50 -17.82 18.17
CA GLU A 293 -2.43 -18.79 17.58
C GLU A 293 -1.84 -19.16 16.20
N PRO A 294 -1.61 -20.46 15.92
CA PRO A 294 -1.22 -20.82 14.58
C PRO A 294 -2.31 -20.26 13.67
N ALA A 295 -1.96 -19.98 12.43
CA ALA A 295 -2.88 -19.58 11.38
C ALA A 295 -3.92 -20.71 11.12
N ALA A 296 -4.70 -21.06 12.15
CA ALA A 296 -5.50 -22.24 12.28
C ALA A 296 -6.67 -22.07 11.33
N THR A 297 -6.58 -22.90 10.31
CA THR A 297 -7.52 -23.21 9.27
C THR A 297 -7.61 -22.13 8.19
N ILE A 298 -7.19 -22.49 6.97
CA ILE A 298 -7.48 -21.80 5.70
C ILE A 298 -8.96 -21.34 5.64
N ILE A 299 -9.87 -22.09 6.27
CA ILE A 299 -11.30 -21.75 6.42
C ILE A 299 -11.51 -20.45 7.22
N ARG A 300 -10.78 -20.24 8.32
CA ARG A 300 -10.84 -19.01 9.14
C ARG A 300 -10.28 -17.82 8.37
N TRP A 301 -9.28 -18.04 7.51
CA TRP A 301 -8.72 -17.03 6.62
C TRP A 301 -9.62 -16.69 5.45
N LYS A 302 -10.23 -17.66 4.75
CA LYS A 302 -11.25 -17.39 3.72
C LYS A 302 -12.42 -16.59 4.29
N ARG A 303 -12.89 -16.94 5.50
CA ARG A 303 -13.87 -16.13 6.23
C ARG A 303 -13.34 -14.72 6.57
N CYS A 304 -12.08 -14.63 7.02
CA CYS A 304 -11.42 -13.34 7.27
C CYS A 304 -11.27 -12.50 5.98
N CYS A 305 -11.00 -13.11 4.83
CA CYS A 305 -10.84 -12.45 3.53
C CYS A 305 -12.13 -11.80 3.07
N ASN A 306 -13.20 -12.61 3.03
CA ASN A 306 -14.53 -12.11 2.70
C ASN A 306 -14.90 -11.01 3.68
N TRP A 307 -14.62 -11.20 4.97
CA TRP A 307 -14.96 -10.25 6.01
C TRP A 307 -14.17 -8.93 5.90
N VAL A 308 -12.83 -8.94 5.84
CA VAL A 308 -11.99 -7.74 5.71
C VAL A 308 -12.28 -7.01 4.41
N SER A 309 -12.42 -7.74 3.30
CA SER A 309 -12.79 -7.14 2.01
C SER A 309 -14.17 -6.48 2.12
N THR A 310 -15.17 -7.19 2.67
CA THR A 310 -16.54 -6.64 2.90
C THR A 310 -16.53 -5.44 3.83
N VAL A 311 -15.69 -5.43 4.86
CA VAL A 311 -15.61 -4.33 5.83
C VAL A 311 -14.98 -3.10 5.18
N ARG A 312 -13.92 -3.28 4.38
CA ARG A 312 -13.39 -2.18 3.56
C ARG A 312 -14.49 -1.60 2.66
N TRP A 313 -15.31 -2.44 2.04
CA TRP A 313 -16.45 -2.00 1.23
C TRP A 313 -17.50 -1.23 2.02
N ARG A 314 -17.93 -1.77 3.16
CA ARG A 314 -18.84 -1.12 4.11
C ARG A 314 -18.33 0.24 4.59
N ASN A 315 -17.03 0.49 4.51
CA ASN A 315 -16.43 1.74 4.96
C ASN A 315 -16.22 2.76 3.82
N VAL A 316 -16.02 2.31 2.58
CA VAL A 316 -15.87 3.19 1.40
C VAL A 316 -17.21 3.82 0.99
N VAL A 317 -18.32 3.07 1.06
CA VAL A 317 -19.63 3.58 0.63
C VAL A 317 -20.13 4.72 1.53
N PRO A 318 -20.11 4.62 2.87
CA PRO A 318 -20.57 5.69 3.76
C PRO A 318 -19.64 6.91 3.77
N THR A 319 -18.33 6.72 3.57
CA THR A 319 -17.39 7.85 3.44
C THR A 319 -17.68 8.64 2.16
N LYS A 320 -17.94 7.96 1.03
CA LYS A 320 -18.40 8.62 -0.21
C LYS A 320 -19.78 9.28 -0.04
N GLN A 321 -20.75 8.62 0.58
CA GLN A 321 -22.07 9.20 0.83
C GLN A 321 -21.99 10.46 1.71
N ARG A 322 -21.17 10.44 2.76
CA ARG A 322 -20.96 11.60 3.63
C ARG A 322 -20.24 12.73 2.89
N ALA A 323 -19.26 12.41 2.04
CA ALA A 323 -18.64 13.42 1.18
C ALA A 323 -19.67 14.05 0.23
N MET A 324 -20.50 13.24 -0.44
CA MET A 324 -21.59 13.72 -1.30
C MET A 324 -22.60 14.60 -0.56
N TRP A 325 -22.96 14.25 0.67
CA TRP A 325 -23.88 15.03 1.51
C TRP A 325 -23.28 16.34 2.01
N LEU A 326 -21.95 16.43 2.11
CA LEU A 326 -21.26 17.67 2.49
C LEU A 326 -21.05 18.61 1.28
N THR A 327 -21.06 18.08 0.05
CA THR A 327 -20.87 18.84 -1.20
C THR A 327 -22.17 19.29 -1.88
N GLY A 328 -23.34 18.83 -1.41
CA GLY A 328 -24.65 19.23 -1.92
C GLY A 328 -25.37 20.17 -0.97
#